data_AF-A0A846MG32-F1
#
_entry.id   AF-A0A846MG32-F1
#
_cell.length_a   1.000
_cell.length_b   1.000
_cell.length_c   1.000
_cell.angle_alpha   90.00
_cell.angle_beta   90.00
_cell.angle_gamma   90.00
#
_symmetry.space_group_name_H-M   'P 1'
#
loop_
_entity.id
_entity.type
_entity.pdbx_description
1 polymer ?
#
loop_
_entity_poly.entity_id
_entity_poly.type
_entity_poly.pdbx_seq_one_letter_code
_entity_poly.pdbx_strand_id
1 'polypeptide(L)'
;MKIINYREVPILRQSESPAAGKIWSAEGSISQRRHRQTRNGDIDMAVGDSLSMDEYKLTLASPAKVVPLDPNLVLPKPTPDIETAKADLKRAGYAILTDVFPEELVRTARQVLADEIKREEAIDESRVAKFFVDPDAKNRRLNRLPDRHEVFRQVLEHPVVLELTKHILGPTVLDESYLVHSVDANVTRPGSGAQFIHLDASNGVGHATPNQSRFIWCLDEFAEENGATRVVPGSHLWNPEIDPTGATTYESVPAEAPAGSLIIYTDMLLHGTGANISENRERASINFGITTPWCRPSINFPLVLDPEVMKNTSQTLRQLLGYSSVMNGGDYPWESAPESIRSLCVPAKMAY
;
A
#
# COMPACT_ATOMS: atom_id res chain seq x y z
N MET A 1 -33.94 16.81 -40.85
CA MET A 1 -32.95 16.36 -39.84
C MET A 1 -33.71 16.19 -38.53
N LYS A 2 -34.06 14.96 -38.16
CA LYS A 2 -35.01 14.65 -37.07
C LYS A 2 -34.26 14.28 -35.79
N ILE A 3 -34.67 14.91 -34.70
CA ILE A 3 -34.27 14.68 -33.31
C ILE A 3 -34.91 13.36 -32.84
N ILE A 4 -34.13 12.47 -32.22
CA ILE A 4 -34.64 11.22 -31.62
C ILE A 4 -34.68 11.42 -30.09
N ASN A 5 -35.87 11.23 -29.53
CA ASN A 5 -36.20 11.34 -28.10
C ASN A 5 -36.05 9.95 -27.46
N TYR A 6 -35.16 9.77 -26.48
CA TYR A 6 -35.02 8.53 -25.72
C TYR A 6 -35.95 8.55 -24.50
N ARG A 7 -37.22 8.22 -24.70
CA ARG A 7 -38.11 7.69 -23.67
C ARG A 7 -38.95 6.60 -24.33
N GLU A 8 -39.09 5.47 -23.62
CA GLU A 8 -39.81 4.23 -23.99
C GLU A 8 -38.93 3.12 -24.61
N VAL A 9 -38.25 2.36 -23.74
CA VAL A 9 -37.83 0.98 -24.04
C VAL A 9 -38.70 0.05 -23.20
N PRO A 10 -39.48 -0.89 -23.79
CA PRO A 10 -40.37 -1.78 -23.06
C PRO A 10 -39.60 -2.87 -22.30
N ILE A 11 -40.00 -3.12 -21.05
CA ILE A 11 -39.54 -4.25 -20.22
C ILE A 11 -40.04 -5.55 -20.87
N LEU A 12 -39.13 -6.38 -21.40
CA LEU A 12 -39.45 -7.71 -21.90
C LEU A 12 -39.71 -8.67 -20.73
N ARG A 13 -40.94 -9.20 -20.68
CA ARG A 13 -41.37 -10.28 -19.77
C ARG A 13 -40.75 -11.61 -20.20
N GLN A 14 -40.42 -12.43 -19.20
CA GLN A 14 -39.99 -13.83 -19.35
C GLN A 14 -40.99 -14.64 -20.18
N SER A 15 -40.47 -15.39 -21.17
CA SER A 15 -41.18 -16.47 -21.86
C SER A 15 -40.48 -17.80 -21.57
N GLU A 16 -41.26 -18.80 -21.16
CA GLU A 16 -40.84 -20.13 -20.72
C GLU A 16 -40.41 -21.08 -21.86
N SER A 17 -39.66 -22.12 -21.46
CA SER A 17 -39.60 -23.50 -22.01
C SER A 17 -38.29 -23.89 -22.77
N PRO A 18 -37.94 -25.20 -22.90
CA PRO A 18 -37.47 -26.09 -21.83
C PRO A 18 -36.20 -26.88 -22.23
N ALA A 19 -35.23 -27.07 -21.34
CA ALA A 19 -34.30 -28.22 -21.35
C ALA A 19 -33.45 -28.21 -20.07
N ALA A 20 -33.98 -28.84 -19.03
CA ALA A 20 -33.25 -29.13 -17.81
C ALA A 20 -32.29 -30.31 -18.04
N GLY A 21 -31.00 -30.06 -17.83
CA GLY A 21 -29.94 -31.06 -17.81
C GLY A 21 -28.97 -30.78 -16.67
N LYS A 22 -29.37 -31.18 -15.46
CA LYS A 22 -28.57 -31.52 -14.26
C LYS A 22 -27.16 -30.95 -14.17
N ILE A 23 -26.91 -30.02 -13.23
CA ILE A 23 -25.85 -30.10 -12.20
C ILE A 23 -26.34 -29.28 -10.99
N TRP A 24 -26.01 -29.72 -9.77
CA TRP A 24 -26.29 -29.14 -8.44
C TRP A 24 -27.54 -29.65 -7.72
N SER A 25 -27.44 -30.90 -7.24
CA SER A 25 -28.09 -31.31 -5.99
C SER A 25 -27.04 -31.33 -4.88
N ALA A 26 -27.11 -30.38 -3.97
CA ALA A 26 -26.58 -30.50 -2.62
C ALA A 26 -27.51 -29.72 -1.69
N GLU A 27 -28.44 -30.45 -1.08
CA GLU A 27 -29.27 -29.97 0.01
C GLU A 27 -28.38 -29.67 1.22
N GLY A 28 -28.35 -28.41 1.64
CA GLY A 28 -27.72 -27.94 2.88
C GLY A 28 -28.54 -26.79 3.43
N SER A 29 -29.11 -26.98 4.62
CA SER A 29 -30.12 -26.14 5.23
C SER A 29 -29.68 -24.68 5.45
N ILE A 30 -30.44 -23.74 4.89
CA ILE A 30 -30.32 -22.31 5.22
C ILE A 30 -30.92 -22.10 6.61
N SER A 31 -30.09 -22.08 7.64
CA SER A 31 -30.51 -21.53 8.94
C SER A 31 -30.38 -20.01 8.89
N GLN A 32 -31.51 -19.30 8.87
CA GLN A 32 -31.55 -17.87 9.14
C GLN A 32 -31.02 -17.62 10.56
N ARG A 33 -29.78 -17.12 10.71
CA ARG A 33 -29.30 -16.57 11.98
C ARG A 33 -29.40 -15.05 11.92
N ARG A 34 -30.23 -14.50 12.80
CA ARG A 34 -30.37 -13.06 13.07
C ARG A 34 -29.00 -12.48 13.43
N HIS A 35 -28.61 -11.39 12.78
CA HIS A 35 -27.47 -10.57 13.19
C HIS A 35 -27.67 -10.11 14.62
N ARG A 36 -26.81 -10.58 15.53
CA ARG A 36 -26.68 -10.03 16.87
C ARG A 36 -25.58 -8.98 16.81
N GLN A 37 -25.99 -7.72 16.81
CA GLN A 37 -25.09 -6.58 16.95
C GLN A 37 -24.39 -6.70 18.32
N THR A 38 -23.10 -7.00 18.33
CA THR A 38 -22.28 -6.96 19.55
C THR A 38 -21.90 -5.50 19.83
N ARG A 39 -21.89 -5.13 21.11
CA ARG A 39 -21.78 -3.74 21.59
C ARG A 39 -20.36 -3.15 21.56
N ASN A 40 -19.40 -3.80 20.93
CA ASN A 40 -18.04 -3.28 20.74
C ASN A 40 -17.75 -3.26 19.24
N GLY A 41 -17.41 -2.09 18.70
CA GLY A 41 -17.38 -1.77 17.27
C GLY A 41 -16.26 -2.41 16.45
N ASP A 42 -16.16 -3.73 16.48
CA ASP A 42 -15.32 -4.48 15.54
C ASP A 42 -16.08 -4.67 14.23
N ILE A 43 -15.61 -4.00 13.16
CA ILE A 43 -16.09 -4.24 11.80
C ILE A 43 -15.42 -5.52 11.32
N ASP A 44 -16.15 -6.62 11.39
CA ASP A 44 -15.76 -7.89 10.78
C ASP A 44 -15.83 -7.71 9.26
N MET A 45 -14.68 -7.50 8.63
CA MET A 45 -14.55 -7.45 7.17
C MET A 45 -14.91 -8.84 6.66
N ALA A 46 -16.04 -8.98 5.96
CA ALA A 46 -16.46 -10.24 5.36
C ALA A 46 -15.43 -10.69 4.31
N VAL A 47 -14.46 -11.51 4.73
CA VAL A 47 -13.54 -12.23 3.86
C VAL A 47 -14.33 -13.45 3.36
N GLY A 48 -14.66 -13.49 2.06
CA GLY A 48 -15.16 -14.70 1.44
C GLY A 48 -14.19 -15.86 1.71
N ASP A 49 -14.72 -17.06 1.92
CA ASP A 49 -14.01 -18.26 2.40
C ASP A 49 -12.51 -18.24 2.08
N SER A 50 -11.72 -17.82 3.07
CA SER A 50 -10.26 -17.75 2.94
C SER A 50 -9.72 -19.17 2.95
N LEU A 51 -8.98 -19.54 1.90
CA LEU A 51 -8.13 -20.72 1.93
C LEU A 51 -7.25 -20.61 3.17
N SER A 52 -7.21 -21.67 3.98
CA SER A 52 -6.31 -21.70 5.11
C SER A 52 -4.86 -21.62 4.61
N MET A 53 -3.98 -20.98 5.38
CA MET A 53 -2.56 -20.88 5.03
C MET A 53 -1.90 -22.27 4.85
N ASP A 54 -2.47 -23.29 5.47
CA ASP A 54 -2.03 -24.68 5.33
C ASP A 54 -2.50 -25.33 4.02
N GLU A 55 -3.72 -25.01 3.54
CA GLU A 55 -4.17 -25.39 2.20
C GLU A 55 -3.38 -24.69 1.10
N TYR A 56 -2.97 -23.43 1.32
CA TYR A 56 -2.08 -22.70 0.40
C TYR A 56 -0.68 -23.35 0.34
N LYS A 57 -0.16 -23.87 1.46
CA LYS A 57 1.14 -24.55 1.51
C LYS A 57 1.12 -25.95 0.90
N LEU A 58 0.00 -26.66 0.95
CA LEU A 58 -0.12 -28.07 0.51
C LEU A 58 -0.14 -28.26 -1.01
N THR A 59 -0.45 -27.23 -1.80
CA THR A 59 -0.46 -27.30 -3.28
C THR A 59 0.92 -27.14 -3.92
N LEU A 60 1.95 -26.74 -3.17
CA LEU A 60 3.32 -26.57 -3.67
C LEU A 60 4.15 -27.85 -3.50
N ALA A 61 3.87 -28.88 -4.30
CA ALA A 61 4.72 -30.07 -4.38
C ALA A 61 5.40 -30.19 -5.76
N SER A 62 6.74 -29.97 -5.76
CA SER A 62 7.76 -30.26 -6.80
C SER A 62 7.97 -29.26 -7.97
N PRO A 63 9.25 -29.11 -8.38
CA PRO A 63 10.16 -28.10 -7.86
C PRO A 63 9.70 -26.68 -8.23
N ALA A 64 9.89 -25.71 -7.32
CA ALA A 64 9.63 -24.31 -7.61
C ALA A 64 10.46 -23.89 -8.83
N LYS A 65 9.81 -23.37 -9.87
CA LYS A 65 10.52 -22.68 -10.95
C LYS A 65 11.35 -21.59 -10.29
N VAL A 66 12.68 -21.65 -10.40
CA VAL A 66 13.56 -20.61 -9.89
C VAL A 66 13.86 -19.64 -11.02
N VAL A 67 13.58 -18.35 -10.81
CA VAL A 67 13.97 -17.28 -11.72
C VAL A 67 15.23 -16.63 -11.15
N PRO A 68 16.40 -16.78 -11.80
CA PRO A 68 17.64 -16.20 -11.32
C PRO A 68 17.69 -14.68 -11.55
N LEU A 69 18.58 -14.01 -10.84
CA LEU A 69 18.90 -12.60 -11.11
C LEU A 69 19.55 -12.44 -12.49
N ASP A 70 19.31 -11.31 -13.17
CA ASP A 70 20.10 -10.94 -14.35
C ASP A 70 21.51 -10.54 -13.92
N PRO A 71 22.56 -11.30 -14.27
CA PRO A 71 23.93 -11.00 -13.85
C PRO A 71 24.50 -9.72 -14.47
N ASN A 72 23.88 -9.20 -15.53
CA ASN A 72 24.32 -7.97 -16.21
C ASN A 72 23.61 -6.72 -15.68
N LEU A 73 22.56 -6.89 -14.86
CA LEU A 73 21.84 -5.76 -14.31
C LEU A 73 22.65 -5.15 -13.16
N VAL A 74 23.10 -3.91 -13.39
CA VAL A 74 23.82 -3.13 -12.37
C VAL A 74 22.89 -2.90 -11.18
N LEU A 75 23.28 -3.19 -9.94
CA LEU A 75 22.38 -2.93 -8.81
C LEU A 75 22.41 -1.44 -8.42
N PRO A 76 21.24 -0.80 -8.17
CA PRO A 76 21.18 0.50 -7.51
C PRO A 76 22.02 0.55 -6.24
N LYS A 77 22.70 1.68 -6.03
CA LYS A 77 23.46 1.97 -4.81
C LYS A 77 22.88 3.21 -4.14
N PRO A 78 23.03 3.37 -2.81
CA PRO A 78 22.65 4.60 -2.13
C PRO A 78 23.30 5.82 -2.81
N THR A 79 22.50 6.82 -3.14
CA THR A 79 22.92 8.05 -3.83
C THR A 79 22.16 9.26 -3.29
N PRO A 80 22.78 10.45 -3.17
CA PRO A 80 22.05 11.69 -2.89
C PRO A 80 21.49 12.34 -4.17
N ASP A 81 21.86 11.84 -5.36
CA ASP A 81 21.44 12.43 -6.64
C ASP A 81 20.11 11.85 -7.13
N ILE A 82 19.10 12.71 -7.20
CA ILE A 82 17.74 12.33 -7.65
C ILE A 82 17.71 11.88 -9.11
N GLU A 83 18.59 12.39 -9.99
CA GLU A 83 18.63 11.96 -11.38
C GLU A 83 19.19 10.54 -11.52
N THR A 84 20.20 10.19 -10.71
CA THR A 84 20.66 8.81 -10.55
C THR A 84 19.53 7.92 -10.03
N ALA A 85 18.78 8.34 -9.01
CA ALA A 85 17.65 7.56 -8.50
C ALA A 85 16.56 7.32 -9.55
N LYS A 86 16.23 8.32 -10.38
CA LYS A 86 15.31 8.17 -11.52
C LYS A 86 15.83 7.17 -12.56
N ALA A 87 17.12 7.22 -12.88
CA ALA A 87 17.74 6.27 -13.80
C ALA A 87 17.70 4.84 -13.24
N ASP A 88 17.94 4.66 -11.95
CA ASP A 88 17.86 3.38 -11.25
C ASP A 88 16.44 2.82 -11.21
N LEU A 89 15.43 3.66 -10.94
CA LEU A 89 14.01 3.27 -11.02
C LEU A 89 13.66 2.71 -12.40
N LYS A 90 14.06 3.38 -13.48
CA LYS A 90 13.81 2.91 -14.84
C LYS A 90 14.48 1.57 -15.12
N ARG A 91 15.74 1.42 -14.67
CA ARG A 91 16.62 0.31 -15.02
C ARG A 91 16.37 -0.94 -14.17
N ALA A 92 16.22 -0.79 -12.86
CA ALA A 92 16.10 -1.87 -11.89
C ALA A 92 14.74 -1.96 -11.20
N GLY A 93 13.88 -0.95 -11.35
CA GLY A 93 12.55 -0.90 -10.73
C GLY A 93 12.54 -0.42 -9.28
N TYR A 94 13.71 -0.13 -8.72
CA TYR A 94 13.88 0.50 -7.41
C TYR A 94 15.09 1.45 -7.40
N ALA A 95 15.12 2.34 -6.41
CA ALA A 95 16.25 3.21 -6.10
C ALA A 95 16.40 3.42 -4.59
N ILE A 96 17.59 3.86 -4.16
CA ILE A 96 17.90 4.18 -2.77
C ILE A 96 18.45 5.60 -2.72
N LEU A 97 17.62 6.54 -2.26
CA LEU A 97 17.98 7.96 -2.19
C LEU A 97 18.40 8.33 -0.75
N THR A 98 19.61 8.83 -0.58
CA THR A 98 20.15 9.32 0.70
C THR A 98 19.92 10.82 0.86
N ASP A 99 20.16 11.35 2.05
CA ASP A 99 20.15 12.79 2.35
C ASP A 99 18.82 13.50 1.99
N VAL A 100 17.71 12.75 2.00
CA VAL A 100 16.36 13.28 1.73
C VAL A 100 15.81 14.05 2.92
N PHE A 101 16.05 13.52 4.14
CA PHE A 101 15.51 14.06 5.37
C PHE A 101 16.64 14.46 6.33
N PRO A 102 16.51 15.57 7.08
CA PRO A 102 17.47 15.92 8.12
C PRO A 102 17.57 14.83 9.19
N GLU A 103 18.76 14.58 9.71
CA GLU A 103 19.02 13.57 10.75
C GLU A 103 18.10 13.74 11.98
N GLU A 104 17.83 14.99 12.38
CA GLU A 104 16.91 15.30 13.48
C GLU A 104 15.49 14.79 13.25
N LEU A 105 15.02 14.87 12.01
CA LEU A 105 13.69 14.42 11.61
C LEU A 105 13.59 12.90 11.70
N VAL A 106 14.64 12.20 11.23
CA VAL A 106 14.76 10.73 11.32
C VAL A 106 14.76 10.28 12.77
N ARG A 107 15.56 10.94 13.62
CA ARG A 107 15.63 10.63 15.06
C ARG A 107 14.28 10.85 15.75
N THR A 108 13.60 11.95 15.44
CA THR A 108 12.27 12.27 15.97
C THR A 108 11.25 11.21 15.54
N ALA A 109 11.20 10.84 14.25
CA ALA A 109 10.30 9.80 13.77
C ALA A 109 10.56 8.45 14.44
N ARG A 110 11.83 8.06 14.60
CA ARG A 110 12.21 6.80 15.26
C ARG A 110 11.81 6.77 16.73
N GLN A 111 11.99 7.88 17.45
CA GLN A 111 11.61 8.01 18.85
C GLN A 111 10.09 7.96 19.03
N VAL A 112 9.35 8.78 18.26
CA VAL A 112 7.88 8.79 18.28
C VAL A 112 7.31 7.41 17.96
N LEU A 113 7.87 6.72 16.96
CA LEU A 113 7.44 5.37 16.61
C LEU A 113 7.65 4.39 17.77
N ALA A 114 8.80 4.44 18.44
CA ALA A 114 9.09 3.59 19.58
C ALA A 114 8.11 3.84 20.74
N ASP A 115 7.84 5.11 21.06
CA ASP A 115 6.95 5.50 22.14
C ASP A 115 5.50 5.09 21.86
N GLU A 116 5.02 5.28 20.62
CA GLU A 116 3.68 4.85 20.23
C GLU A 116 3.53 3.33 20.20
N ILE A 117 4.52 2.58 19.71
CA ILE A 117 4.49 1.11 19.78
C ILE A 117 4.42 0.66 21.24
N LYS A 118 5.27 1.21 22.11
CA LYS A 118 5.26 0.89 23.54
C LYS A 118 3.91 1.22 24.19
N ARG A 119 3.28 2.33 23.81
CA ARG A 119 1.96 2.73 24.26
C ARG A 119 0.88 1.73 23.84
N GLU A 120 0.90 1.30 22.58
CA GLU A 120 -0.06 0.33 22.06
C GLU A 120 0.15 -1.07 22.68
N GLU A 121 1.41 -1.52 22.83
CA GLU A 121 1.75 -2.79 23.52
C GLU A 121 1.25 -2.82 24.96
N ALA A 122 1.35 -1.70 25.68
CA ALA A 122 0.86 -1.58 27.05
C ALA A 122 -0.67 -1.64 27.17
N ILE A 123 -1.38 -1.29 26.09
CA ILE A 123 -2.85 -1.41 26.02
C ILE A 123 -3.23 -2.84 25.64
N ASP A 124 -2.70 -3.32 24.53
CA ASP A 124 -2.89 -4.67 24.01
C ASP A 124 -1.88 -4.93 22.88
N GLU A 125 -0.92 -5.83 23.13
CA GLU A 125 0.11 -6.24 22.17
C GLU A 125 -0.45 -6.65 20.80
N SER A 126 -1.64 -7.27 20.75
CA SER A 126 -2.25 -7.72 19.50
C SER A 126 -2.56 -6.58 18.53
N ARG A 127 -2.66 -5.34 19.03
CA ARG A 127 -2.91 -4.13 18.23
C ARG A 127 -1.73 -3.75 17.32
N VAL A 128 -0.54 -4.29 17.61
CA VAL A 128 0.69 -4.01 16.84
C VAL A 128 1.40 -5.27 16.36
N ALA A 129 1.11 -6.45 16.93
CA ALA A 129 1.86 -7.68 16.67
C ALA A 129 1.38 -8.50 15.44
N LYS A 130 0.31 -8.11 14.74
CA LYS A 130 -0.24 -8.93 13.64
C LYS A 130 -0.58 -8.11 12.40
N PHE A 131 -0.12 -8.59 11.25
CA PHE A 131 -0.51 -8.10 9.93
C PHE A 131 -0.56 -9.26 8.95
N PHE A 132 -1.46 -9.20 7.96
CA PHE A 132 -1.85 -10.37 7.16
C PHE A 132 -0.73 -10.97 6.30
N VAL A 133 0.33 -10.22 6.02
CA VAL A 133 1.53 -10.71 5.30
C VAL A 133 2.72 -11.00 6.22
N ASP A 134 2.63 -10.74 7.52
CA ASP A 134 3.73 -11.07 8.44
C ASP A 134 3.75 -12.59 8.71
N PRO A 135 4.93 -13.23 8.65
CA PRO A 135 5.04 -14.68 8.85
C PRO A 135 4.87 -15.09 10.32
N ASP A 136 5.02 -14.14 11.25
CA ASP A 136 4.92 -14.34 12.68
C ASP A 136 4.47 -13.04 13.39
N ALA A 137 4.29 -13.12 14.71
CA ALA A 137 3.79 -12.00 15.52
C ALA A 137 4.89 -11.13 16.18
N LYS A 138 6.13 -11.19 15.68
CA LYS A 138 7.27 -10.46 16.29
C LYS A 138 7.40 -9.05 15.75
N ASN A 139 7.06 -8.83 14.48
CA ASN A 139 7.05 -7.50 13.90
C ASN A 139 6.09 -6.58 14.67
N ARG A 140 6.38 -5.26 14.65
CA ARG A 140 5.46 -4.24 15.16
C ARG A 140 4.98 -3.34 14.05
N ARG A 141 3.68 -3.37 13.83
CA ARG A 141 2.96 -2.65 12.79
C ARG A 141 2.17 -1.53 13.41
N LEU A 142 2.39 -0.30 12.96
CA LEU A 142 1.68 0.86 13.48
C LEU A 142 0.97 1.59 12.34
N ASN A 143 -0.32 1.85 12.51
CA ASN A 143 -1.15 2.55 11.53
C ASN A 143 -1.54 3.95 12.02
N ARG A 144 -2.32 4.68 11.21
CA ARG A 144 -2.82 6.03 11.53
C ARG A 144 -1.71 7.02 11.89
N LEU A 145 -0.53 6.84 11.29
CA LEU A 145 0.64 7.69 11.54
C LEU A 145 0.36 9.20 11.42
N PRO A 146 -0.48 9.68 10.48
CA PRO A 146 -0.83 11.10 10.40
C PRO A 146 -1.47 11.70 11.67
N ASP A 147 -2.20 10.89 12.45
CA ASP A 147 -2.79 11.35 13.72
C ASP A 147 -1.76 11.38 14.86
N ARG A 148 -0.72 10.55 14.77
CA ARG A 148 0.19 10.31 15.89
C ARG A 148 1.18 11.45 16.06
N HIS A 149 1.72 11.98 14.96
CA HIS A 149 2.71 13.05 15.03
C HIS A 149 2.87 13.80 13.70
N GLU A 150 3.30 15.07 13.76
CA GLU A 150 3.57 15.88 12.56
C GLU A 150 4.72 15.36 11.70
N VAL A 151 5.70 14.67 12.30
CA VAL A 151 6.86 14.11 11.59
C VAL A 151 6.44 13.18 10.45
N PHE A 152 5.38 12.38 10.65
CA PHE A 152 4.87 11.47 9.62
C PHE A 152 4.07 12.20 8.54
N ARG A 153 3.49 13.35 8.86
CA ARG A 153 2.75 14.20 7.92
C ARG A 153 3.69 14.92 6.97
N GLN A 154 4.80 15.46 7.49
CA GLN A 154 5.81 16.19 6.72
C GLN A 154 6.41 15.35 5.58
N VAL A 155 6.58 14.03 5.79
CA VAL A 155 7.13 13.12 4.77
C VAL A 155 6.18 12.90 3.60
N LEU A 156 4.87 12.83 3.84
CA LEU A 156 3.87 12.56 2.79
C LEU A 156 3.78 13.69 1.76
N GLU A 157 4.04 14.92 2.19
CA GLU A 157 4.02 16.12 1.33
C GLU A 157 5.42 16.61 0.93
N HIS A 158 6.46 15.81 1.17
CA HIS A 158 7.84 16.21 0.91
C HIS A 158 8.08 16.42 -0.61
N PRO A 159 8.72 17.52 -1.06
CA PRO A 159 8.90 17.82 -2.48
C PRO A 159 9.57 16.70 -3.28
N VAL A 160 10.60 16.06 -2.73
CA VAL A 160 11.30 14.93 -3.38
C VAL A 160 10.37 13.71 -3.55
N VAL A 161 9.51 13.45 -2.57
CA VAL A 161 8.52 12.35 -2.64
C VAL A 161 7.51 12.62 -3.76
N LEU A 162 7.02 13.87 -3.86
CA LEU A 162 6.07 14.26 -4.90
C LEU A 162 6.73 14.28 -6.30
N GLU A 163 7.99 14.67 -6.39
CA GLU A 163 8.75 14.62 -7.65
C GLU A 163 8.96 13.19 -8.15
N LEU A 164 9.33 12.26 -7.26
CA LEU A 164 9.49 10.85 -7.59
C LEU A 164 8.15 10.17 -7.91
N THR A 165 7.08 10.54 -7.19
CA THR A 165 5.71 10.15 -7.53
C THR A 165 5.38 10.56 -8.96
N LYS A 166 5.63 11.82 -9.33
CA LYS A 166 5.40 12.33 -10.69
C LYS A 166 6.25 11.64 -11.74
N HIS A 167 7.49 11.28 -11.40
CA HIS A 167 8.36 10.51 -12.29
C HIS A 167 7.80 9.11 -12.58
N ILE A 168 7.26 8.42 -11.57
CA ILE A 168 6.74 7.05 -11.70
C ILE A 168 5.36 7.02 -12.36
N LEU A 169 4.44 7.86 -11.88
CA LEU A 169 3.02 7.82 -12.27
C LEU A 169 2.68 8.73 -13.46
N GLY A 170 3.62 9.59 -13.85
CA GLY A 170 3.37 10.63 -14.86
C GLY A 170 2.49 11.75 -14.30
N PRO A 171 2.25 12.81 -15.10
CA PRO A 171 1.44 13.94 -14.68
C PRO A 171 -0.02 13.54 -14.44
N THR A 172 -0.67 14.19 -13.48
CA THR A 172 -2.12 14.11 -13.32
C THR A 172 -2.81 15.05 -14.30
N VAL A 173 -4.09 14.76 -14.59
CA VAL A 173 -4.95 15.62 -15.42
C VAL A 173 -5.93 16.37 -14.51
N LEU A 174 -6.52 17.45 -15.02
CA LEU A 174 -7.62 18.17 -14.36
C LEU A 174 -7.30 18.70 -12.95
N ASP A 175 -6.03 19.02 -12.69
CA ASP A 175 -5.55 19.57 -11.40
C ASP A 175 -5.83 18.65 -10.20
N GLU A 176 -5.98 17.36 -10.48
CA GLU A 176 -6.14 16.35 -9.46
C GLU A 176 -4.79 16.10 -8.77
N SER A 177 -4.79 16.14 -7.44
CA SER A 177 -3.62 15.75 -6.66
C SER A 177 -3.48 14.23 -6.66
N TYR A 178 -2.25 13.72 -6.60
CA TYR A 178 -2.05 12.33 -6.20
C TYR A 178 -2.70 12.06 -4.84
N LEU A 179 -2.97 10.80 -4.54
CA LEU A 179 -3.54 10.38 -3.27
C LEU A 179 -2.58 9.46 -2.54
N VAL A 180 -2.42 9.65 -1.23
CA VAL A 180 -1.80 8.65 -0.36
C VAL A 180 -2.67 7.40 -0.43
N HIS A 181 -2.10 6.30 -0.89
CA HIS A 181 -2.77 5.02 -1.00
C HIS A 181 -2.82 4.29 0.35
N SER A 182 -1.69 4.30 1.06
CA SER A 182 -1.46 3.65 2.35
C SER A 182 -0.31 4.35 3.08
N VAL A 183 -0.31 4.26 4.42
CA VAL A 183 0.81 4.67 5.26
C VAL A 183 0.79 3.88 6.57
N ASP A 184 1.89 3.18 6.86
CA ASP A 184 2.09 2.38 8.05
C ASP A 184 3.57 2.37 8.46
N ALA A 185 3.84 1.95 9.70
CA ALA A 185 5.20 1.66 10.14
C ALA A 185 5.37 0.15 10.31
N ASN A 186 6.58 -0.32 10.07
CA ASN A 186 7.02 -1.67 10.38
C ASN A 186 8.32 -1.61 11.19
N VAL A 187 8.35 -2.28 12.34
CA VAL A 187 9.58 -2.56 13.09
C VAL A 187 9.82 -4.06 13.04
N THR A 188 10.80 -4.45 12.21
CA THR A 188 11.24 -5.84 12.11
C THR A 188 12.18 -6.16 13.27
N ARG A 189 11.73 -7.01 14.19
CA ARG A 189 12.46 -7.36 15.42
C ARG A 189 13.36 -8.58 15.23
N PRO A 190 14.40 -8.77 16.07
CA PRO A 190 15.22 -9.98 16.06
C PRO A 190 14.40 -11.27 16.01
N GLY A 191 14.79 -12.17 15.11
CA GLY A 191 14.15 -13.46 14.88
C GLY A 191 12.86 -13.44 14.06
N SER A 192 12.44 -12.29 13.50
CA SER A 192 11.28 -12.21 12.61
C SER A 192 11.57 -12.89 11.27
N GLY A 193 10.63 -13.68 10.78
CA GLY A 193 10.74 -14.37 9.49
C GLY A 193 10.68 -13.44 8.27
N ALA A 194 11.07 -13.96 7.11
CA ALA A 194 10.91 -13.25 5.85
C ALA A 194 9.45 -13.33 5.34
N GLN A 195 9.00 -12.26 4.69
CA GLN A 195 7.77 -12.29 3.89
C GLN A 195 7.99 -13.08 2.61
N PHE A 196 6.91 -13.58 2.03
CA PHE A 196 6.94 -14.07 0.65
C PHE A 196 7.22 -12.89 -0.30
N ILE A 197 7.90 -13.17 -1.41
CA ILE A 197 8.14 -12.19 -2.46
C ILE A 197 6.82 -11.96 -3.22
N HIS A 198 6.39 -10.69 -3.33
CA HIS A 198 5.10 -10.30 -3.85
C HIS A 198 5.12 -8.97 -4.60
N LEU A 199 4.05 -8.73 -5.34
CA LEU A 199 3.71 -7.42 -5.88
C LEU A 199 2.80 -6.68 -4.91
N ASP A 200 2.94 -5.36 -4.90
CA ASP A 200 2.00 -4.47 -4.22
C ASP A 200 0.75 -4.19 -5.09
N ALA A 201 0.83 -4.44 -6.40
CA ALA A 201 -0.30 -4.38 -7.33
C ALA A 201 -1.33 -5.48 -7.02
N SER A 202 -2.62 -5.20 -7.23
CA SER A 202 -3.69 -6.15 -6.91
C SER A 202 -3.48 -7.50 -7.62
N ASN A 203 -3.52 -8.58 -6.85
CA ASN A 203 -3.34 -9.97 -7.30
C ASN A 203 -4.10 -10.25 -8.61
N GLY A 204 -3.37 -10.38 -9.71
CA GLY A 204 -3.89 -10.93 -10.97
C GLY A 204 -4.40 -9.92 -12.00
N VAL A 205 -4.40 -8.61 -11.72
CA VAL A 205 -4.65 -7.60 -12.76
C VAL A 205 -3.32 -7.02 -13.18
N GLY A 206 -2.70 -7.63 -14.19
CA GLY A 206 -1.52 -7.07 -14.83
C GLY A 206 -1.89 -5.72 -15.46
N HIS A 207 -1.47 -4.63 -14.83
CA HIS A 207 -1.56 -3.30 -15.43
C HIS A 207 -0.33 -3.06 -16.30
N ALA A 208 -0.53 -2.40 -17.45
CA ALA A 208 0.55 -2.08 -18.39
C ALA A 208 1.51 -1.00 -17.85
N THR A 209 1.09 -0.26 -16.82
CA THR A 209 1.82 0.83 -16.20
C THR A 209 1.62 0.81 -14.68
N PRO A 210 2.58 1.34 -13.89
CA PRO A 210 2.42 1.47 -12.44
C PRO A 210 1.19 2.31 -12.07
N ASN A 211 0.48 1.90 -11.03
CA ASN A 211 -0.60 2.69 -10.44
C ASN A 211 -0.20 3.31 -9.10
N GLN A 212 0.91 2.85 -8.51
CA GLN A 212 1.41 3.37 -7.24
C GLN A 212 2.93 3.53 -7.26
N SER A 213 3.38 4.68 -6.77
CA SER A 213 4.75 4.85 -6.28
C SER A 213 4.81 4.43 -4.82
N ARG A 214 5.77 3.58 -4.48
CA ARG A 214 5.97 3.06 -3.13
C ARG A 214 7.28 3.58 -2.55
N PHE A 215 7.22 3.85 -1.25
CA PHE A 215 8.31 4.45 -0.50
C PHE A 215 8.49 3.72 0.83
N ILE A 216 9.74 3.47 1.19
CA ILE A 216 10.15 2.98 2.50
C ILE A 216 11.16 3.99 3.04
N TRP A 217 10.75 4.76 4.04
CA TRP A 217 11.64 5.62 4.79
C TRP A 217 12.35 4.80 5.88
N CYS A 218 13.65 4.61 5.73
CA CYS A 218 14.50 3.82 6.62
C CYS A 218 14.78 4.63 7.89
N LEU A 219 14.17 4.26 9.03
CA LEU A 219 14.42 4.96 10.31
C LEU A 219 15.63 4.38 11.05
N ASP A 220 15.99 3.14 10.74
CA ASP A 220 17.24 2.48 11.14
C ASP A 220 18.06 2.13 9.88
N GLU A 221 19.32 1.72 10.05
CA GLU A 221 20.10 1.12 8.95
C GLU A 221 19.43 -0.17 8.49
N PHE A 222 19.35 -0.36 7.17
CA PHE A 222 18.90 -1.59 6.52
C PHE A 222 20.12 -2.39 6.07
N ALA A 223 20.28 -3.59 6.63
CA ALA A 223 21.30 -4.56 6.25
C ALA A 223 20.64 -5.93 6.00
N GLU A 224 21.29 -6.80 5.24
CA GLU A 224 20.75 -8.15 5.01
C GLU A 224 20.43 -8.89 6.32
N GLU A 225 21.32 -8.77 7.30
CA GLU A 225 21.22 -9.44 8.60
C GLU A 225 20.03 -9.01 9.47
N ASN A 226 19.60 -7.75 9.38
CA ASN A 226 18.49 -7.22 10.19
C ASN A 226 17.17 -7.19 9.42
N GLY A 227 17.12 -7.89 8.28
CA GLY A 227 15.94 -8.08 7.48
C GLY A 227 15.63 -6.90 6.59
N ALA A 228 16.63 -6.27 5.96
CA ALA A 228 16.39 -5.31 4.87
C ALA A 228 15.36 -5.86 3.87
N THR A 229 14.54 -4.97 3.32
CA THR A 229 13.60 -5.33 2.26
C THR A 229 14.36 -5.98 1.11
N ARG A 230 13.94 -7.17 0.71
CA ARG A 230 14.48 -7.86 -0.46
C ARG A 230 13.67 -7.46 -1.69
N VAL A 231 14.37 -7.26 -2.80
CA VAL A 231 13.78 -6.89 -4.09
C VAL A 231 14.26 -7.86 -5.17
N VAL A 232 13.46 -8.02 -6.22
CA VAL A 232 13.85 -8.73 -7.45
C VAL A 232 14.08 -7.68 -8.54
N PRO A 233 15.32 -7.21 -8.74
CA PRO A 233 15.63 -6.15 -9.70
C PRO A 233 15.17 -6.50 -11.12
N GLY A 234 14.56 -5.54 -11.81
CA GLY A 234 14.06 -5.71 -13.18
C GLY A 234 12.66 -6.35 -13.29
N SER A 235 12.13 -6.91 -12.20
CA SER A 235 10.82 -7.57 -12.20
C SER A 235 9.63 -6.65 -12.51
N HIS A 236 9.81 -5.33 -12.36
CA HIS A 236 8.81 -4.33 -12.76
C HIS A 236 8.47 -4.35 -14.25
N LEU A 237 9.30 -4.98 -15.08
CA LEU A 237 9.08 -5.15 -16.53
C LEU A 237 8.48 -6.50 -16.91
N TRP A 238 8.30 -7.42 -15.96
CA TRP A 238 7.90 -8.79 -16.26
C TRP A 238 6.38 -8.99 -16.29
N ASN A 239 5.57 -8.00 -15.93
CA ASN A 239 4.13 -8.12 -16.03
C ASN A 239 3.67 -8.32 -17.49
N PRO A 240 2.72 -9.24 -17.77
CA PRO A 240 1.94 -10.07 -16.84
C PRO A 240 2.51 -11.49 -16.59
N GLU A 241 3.79 -11.74 -16.89
CA GLU A 241 4.45 -13.06 -16.82
C GLU A 241 4.79 -13.52 -15.39
N ILE A 242 4.59 -12.65 -14.39
CA ILE A 242 4.79 -12.97 -12.98
C ILE A 242 3.74 -13.99 -12.54
N ASP A 243 4.21 -15.08 -11.94
CA ASP A 243 3.36 -16.15 -11.40
C ASP A 243 2.55 -15.66 -10.18
N PRO A 244 1.21 -15.59 -10.27
CA PRO A 244 0.36 -15.14 -9.18
C PRO A 244 0.10 -16.24 -8.13
N THR A 245 0.49 -17.49 -8.40
CA THR A 245 0.20 -18.64 -7.53
C THR A 245 1.19 -18.78 -6.38
N GLY A 246 2.39 -18.20 -6.52
CA GLY A 246 3.50 -18.38 -5.59
C GLY A 246 4.29 -19.69 -5.78
N ALA A 247 4.06 -20.41 -6.88
CA ALA A 247 4.82 -21.62 -7.22
C ALA A 247 6.22 -21.33 -7.77
N THR A 248 6.47 -20.08 -8.18
CA THR A 248 7.76 -19.59 -8.66
C THR A 248 8.54 -18.93 -7.52
N THR A 249 9.79 -19.35 -7.34
CA THR A 249 10.75 -18.69 -6.45
C THR A 249 11.60 -17.71 -7.27
N TYR A 250 11.72 -16.49 -6.80
CA TYR A 250 12.54 -15.46 -7.45
C TYR A 250 13.78 -15.21 -6.60
N GLU A 251 14.96 -15.27 -7.22
CA GLU A 251 16.17 -14.78 -6.55
C GLU A 251 16.03 -13.28 -6.29
N SER A 252 16.47 -12.83 -5.11
CA SER A 252 16.31 -11.46 -4.65
C SER A 252 17.58 -10.97 -3.96
N VAL A 253 17.74 -9.64 -3.92
CA VAL A 253 18.85 -8.97 -3.24
C VAL A 253 18.32 -8.07 -2.12
N PRO A 254 19.05 -7.88 -1.02
CA PRO A 254 18.69 -6.90 0.00
C PRO A 254 18.87 -5.47 -0.54
N ALA A 255 17.88 -4.60 -0.33
CA ALA A 255 18.00 -3.17 -0.54
C ALA A 255 18.64 -2.53 0.71
N GLU A 256 19.97 -2.66 0.83
CA GLU A 256 20.74 -2.13 1.96
C GLU A 256 20.87 -0.61 1.87
N ALA A 257 20.57 0.07 2.98
CA ALA A 257 20.48 1.52 3.00
C ALA A 257 20.86 2.09 4.38
N PRO A 258 21.61 3.20 4.44
CA PRO A 258 21.82 3.94 5.69
C PRO A 258 20.50 4.43 6.29
N ALA A 259 20.48 4.63 7.61
CA ALA A 259 19.36 5.30 8.29
C ALA A 259 19.10 6.69 7.67
N GLY A 260 17.83 7.06 7.54
CA GLY A 260 17.38 8.28 6.88
C GLY A 260 17.15 8.16 5.37
N SER A 261 17.62 7.09 4.74
CA SER A 261 17.40 6.86 3.31
C SER A 261 15.93 6.62 2.96
N LEU A 262 15.59 6.89 1.70
CA LEU A 262 14.30 6.59 1.12
C LEU A 262 14.51 5.52 0.03
N ILE A 263 13.95 4.32 0.23
CA ILE A 263 13.88 3.30 -0.82
C ILE A 263 12.61 3.55 -1.62
N ILE A 264 12.73 3.64 -2.94
CA ILE A 264 11.62 3.95 -3.84
C ILE A 264 11.45 2.82 -4.83
N TYR A 265 10.21 2.42 -5.11
CA TYR A 265 9.89 1.41 -6.11
C TYR A 265 8.46 1.59 -6.64
N THR A 266 8.10 0.84 -7.67
CA THR A 266 6.72 0.81 -8.21
C THR A 266 5.95 -0.38 -7.64
N ASP A 267 4.61 -0.32 -7.62
CA ASP A 267 3.75 -1.47 -7.27
C ASP A 267 3.94 -2.72 -8.13
N MET A 268 4.63 -2.59 -9.27
CA MET A 268 5.00 -3.68 -10.18
C MET A 268 6.30 -4.40 -9.82
N LEU A 269 7.06 -3.97 -8.80
CA LEU A 269 8.31 -4.63 -8.40
C LEU A 269 8.04 -5.75 -7.39
N LEU A 270 8.57 -6.95 -7.67
CA LEU A 270 8.58 -8.05 -6.71
C LEU A 270 9.50 -7.74 -5.54
N HIS A 271 8.97 -7.81 -4.33
CA HIS A 271 9.70 -7.50 -3.10
C HIS A 271 9.11 -8.22 -1.88
N GLY A 272 9.79 -8.12 -0.74
CA GLY A 272 9.29 -8.60 0.54
C GLY A 272 10.26 -8.27 1.67
N THR A 273 9.75 -8.09 2.88
CA THR A 273 10.61 -7.91 4.07
C THR A 273 11.51 -9.13 4.27
N GLY A 274 12.82 -8.92 4.42
CA GLY A 274 13.77 -9.97 4.75
C GLY A 274 13.63 -10.48 6.18
N ALA A 275 14.18 -11.67 6.45
CA ALA A 275 14.24 -12.21 7.80
C ALA A 275 15.26 -11.42 8.63
N ASN A 276 14.90 -11.06 9.86
CA ASN A 276 15.85 -10.46 10.80
C ASN A 276 16.51 -11.59 11.60
N ILE A 277 17.74 -11.92 11.22
CA ILE A 277 18.57 -12.95 11.84
C ILE A 277 19.59 -12.36 12.82
N SER A 278 19.59 -11.05 13.02
CA SER A 278 20.43 -10.37 13.99
C SER A 278 20.04 -10.76 15.43
N GLU A 279 20.99 -10.66 16.36
CA GLU A 279 20.73 -11.00 17.77
C GLU A 279 19.95 -9.90 18.51
N ASN A 280 20.21 -8.63 18.19
CA ASN A 280 19.77 -7.50 19.01
C ASN A 280 19.44 -6.22 18.22
N ARG A 281 19.32 -6.28 16.90
CA ARG A 281 19.00 -5.10 16.07
C ARG A 281 17.55 -5.13 15.63
N GLU A 282 16.82 -4.06 15.91
CA GLU A 282 15.55 -3.78 15.23
C GLU A 282 15.80 -3.06 13.89
N ARG A 283 14.83 -3.15 12.99
CA ARG A 283 14.81 -2.41 11.72
C ARG A 283 13.47 -1.72 11.57
N ALA A 284 13.41 -0.42 11.86
CA ALA A 284 12.21 0.39 11.76
C ALA A 284 12.09 1.12 10.41
N SER A 285 10.88 1.17 9.87
CA SER A 285 10.57 1.91 8.66
C SER A 285 9.17 2.50 8.65
N ILE A 286 8.98 3.57 7.89
CA ILE A 286 7.68 4.09 7.49
C ILE A 286 7.46 3.72 6.03
N ASN A 287 6.43 2.91 5.77
CA ASN A 287 6.08 2.44 4.44
C ASN A 287 4.84 3.21 3.99
N PHE A 288 4.88 3.78 2.79
CA PHE A 288 3.72 4.49 2.25
C PHE A 288 3.68 4.40 0.73
N GLY A 289 2.46 4.43 0.21
CA GLY A 289 2.19 4.46 -1.21
C GLY A 289 1.50 5.75 -1.59
N ILE A 290 1.81 6.26 -2.77
CA ILE A 290 1.05 7.33 -3.42
C ILE A 290 0.54 6.80 -4.75
N THR A 291 -0.71 7.10 -5.08
CA THR A 291 -1.41 6.61 -6.25
C THR A 291 -2.06 7.76 -7.01
N THR A 292 -2.50 7.47 -8.22
CA THR A 292 -3.23 8.42 -9.05
C THR A 292 -4.63 8.68 -8.46
N PRO A 293 -5.21 9.86 -8.70
CA PRO A 293 -6.50 10.26 -8.13
C PRO A 293 -7.69 9.37 -8.52
N TRP A 294 -7.63 8.71 -9.68
CA TRP A 294 -8.67 7.76 -10.11
C TRP A 294 -8.53 6.37 -9.46
N CYS A 295 -7.41 6.09 -8.81
CA CYS A 295 -7.19 4.85 -8.07
C CYS A 295 -7.66 5.03 -6.62
N ARG A 296 -8.56 4.15 -6.17
CA ARG A 296 -9.05 4.18 -4.79
C ARG A 296 -7.91 3.86 -3.80
N PRO A 297 -7.64 4.73 -2.81
CA PRO A 297 -6.75 4.41 -1.69
C PRO A 297 -7.22 3.20 -0.88
N SER A 298 -6.28 2.43 -0.31
CA SER A 298 -6.59 1.35 0.63
C SER A 298 -7.23 1.88 1.92
N ILE A 299 -6.89 3.11 2.30
CA ILE A 299 -7.39 3.80 3.49
C ILE A 299 -8.22 5.02 3.06
N ASN A 300 -9.46 5.11 3.56
CA ASN A 300 -10.27 6.32 3.40
C ASN A 300 -9.94 7.33 4.52
N PHE A 301 -8.82 8.05 4.36
CA PHE A 301 -8.29 8.97 5.39
C PHE A 301 -9.31 9.97 5.94
N PRO A 302 -10.18 10.60 5.12
CA PRO A 302 -11.20 11.52 5.62
C PRO A 302 -12.16 10.94 6.65
N LEU A 303 -12.39 9.62 6.61
CA LEU A 303 -13.27 8.93 7.56
C LEU A 303 -12.53 8.38 8.77
N VAL A 304 -11.22 8.14 8.65
CA VAL A 304 -10.47 7.53 9.74
C VAL A 304 -9.73 8.57 10.57
N LEU A 305 -9.06 9.55 9.99
CA LEU A 305 -8.20 10.49 10.72
C LEU A 305 -8.98 11.46 11.60
N ASP A 306 -8.34 11.95 12.66
CA ASP A 306 -8.94 12.91 13.58
C ASP A 306 -9.09 14.30 12.91
N PRO A 307 -10.33 14.81 12.76
CA PRO A 307 -10.56 16.13 12.17
C PRO A 307 -9.82 17.26 12.89
N GLU A 308 -9.65 17.21 14.22
CA GLU A 308 -8.94 18.26 14.96
C GLU A 308 -7.43 18.28 14.63
N VAL A 309 -6.83 17.11 14.39
CA VAL A 309 -5.45 17.03 13.91
C VAL A 309 -5.36 17.59 12.48
N MET A 310 -6.32 17.25 11.63
CA MET A 310 -6.34 17.67 10.22
C MET A 310 -6.69 19.15 10.00
N LYS A 311 -7.37 19.83 10.93
CA LYS A 311 -7.59 21.30 10.86
C LYS A 311 -6.27 22.08 10.76
N ASN A 312 -5.24 21.59 11.45
CA ASN A 312 -3.94 22.25 11.58
C ASN A 312 -2.92 21.80 10.52
N THR A 313 -3.34 21.08 9.48
CA THR A 313 -2.44 20.64 8.39
C THR A 313 -2.51 21.55 7.16
N SER A 314 -1.52 21.40 6.28
CA SER A 314 -1.46 22.12 5.00
C SER A 314 -2.61 21.72 4.07
N GLN A 315 -2.92 22.58 3.10
CA GLN A 315 -3.87 22.24 2.04
C GLN A 315 -3.35 21.08 1.18
N THR A 316 -2.06 21.07 0.87
CA THR A 316 -1.39 20.02 0.08
C THR A 316 -1.55 18.65 0.73
N LEU A 317 -1.23 18.52 2.03
CA LEU A 317 -1.38 17.27 2.74
C LEU A 317 -2.85 16.81 2.78
N ARG A 318 -3.79 17.73 3.02
CA ARG A 318 -5.22 17.40 2.99
C ARG A 318 -5.65 16.89 1.61
N GLN A 319 -5.17 17.49 0.52
CA GLN A 319 -5.42 17.00 -0.84
C GLN A 319 -4.83 15.60 -1.05
N LEU A 320 -3.57 15.38 -0.65
CA LEU A 320 -2.92 14.06 -0.72
C LEU A 320 -3.66 13.01 0.10
N LEU A 321 -4.22 13.37 1.25
CA LEU A 321 -5.05 12.48 2.07
C LEU A 321 -6.49 12.34 1.56
N GLY A 322 -6.84 12.90 0.39
CA GLY A 322 -8.16 12.74 -0.20
C GLY A 322 -9.26 13.64 0.38
N TYR A 323 -8.91 14.65 1.18
CA TYR A 323 -9.81 15.78 1.48
C TYR A 323 -9.86 16.73 0.27
N SER A 324 -10.14 16.20 -0.91
CA SER A 324 -10.13 16.94 -2.18
C SER A 324 -11.47 16.81 -2.88
N SER A 325 -11.99 17.92 -3.41
CA SER A 325 -13.16 17.90 -4.29
C SER A 325 -12.73 18.02 -5.75
N VAL A 326 -12.95 16.97 -6.54
CA VAL A 326 -12.89 17.05 -8.01
C VAL A 326 -14.31 17.31 -8.52
N MET A 327 -14.48 18.33 -9.35
CA MET A 327 -15.78 18.61 -9.97
C MET A 327 -15.88 17.81 -11.26
N ASN A 328 -16.66 16.73 -11.26
CA ASN A 328 -17.02 16.03 -12.49
C ASN A 328 -18.54 16.08 -12.68
N GLY A 329 -19.02 16.83 -13.68
CA GLY A 329 -20.40 16.73 -14.15
C GLY A 329 -21.50 17.23 -13.22
N GLY A 330 -21.20 18.10 -12.25
CA GLY A 330 -22.21 18.83 -11.46
C GLY A 330 -22.59 18.22 -10.11
N ASP A 331 -21.93 17.14 -9.68
CA ASP A 331 -22.05 16.61 -8.32
C ASP A 331 -20.98 17.24 -7.41
N TYR A 332 -21.38 17.60 -6.18
CA TYR A 332 -20.49 18.13 -5.15
C TYR A 332 -20.27 17.04 -4.11
N PRO A 333 -19.23 16.18 -4.26
CA PRO A 333 -19.12 14.90 -3.54
C PRO A 333 -19.09 15.02 -2.01
N TRP A 334 -18.89 16.23 -1.48
CA TRP A 334 -18.75 16.50 -0.05
C TRP A 334 -19.94 17.25 0.57
N GLU A 335 -20.98 17.63 -0.19
CA GLU A 335 -22.13 18.37 0.35
C GLU A 335 -22.85 17.60 1.47
N SER A 336 -22.91 16.27 1.32
CA SER A 336 -23.53 15.35 2.29
C SER A 336 -22.58 14.88 3.40
N ALA A 337 -21.31 15.29 3.38
CA ALA A 337 -20.36 14.92 4.43
C ALA A 337 -20.66 15.68 5.74
N PRO A 338 -20.36 15.10 6.92
CA PRO A 338 -20.43 15.82 8.18
C PRO A 338 -19.59 17.11 8.15
N GLU A 339 -20.06 18.17 8.81
CA GLU A 339 -19.40 19.49 8.81
C GLU A 339 -17.93 19.43 9.25
N SER A 340 -17.61 18.53 10.20
CA SER A 340 -16.24 18.30 10.68
C SER A 340 -15.28 17.80 9.60
N ILE A 341 -15.78 17.12 8.56
CA ILE A 341 -14.99 16.66 7.41
C ILE A 341 -15.12 17.65 6.26
N ARG A 342 -16.34 18.12 5.97
CA ARG A 342 -16.63 19.04 4.87
C ARG A 342 -15.82 20.34 4.96
N SER A 343 -15.63 20.87 6.16
CA SER A 343 -14.81 22.08 6.39
C SER A 343 -13.30 21.87 6.14
N LEU A 344 -12.84 20.62 6.05
CA LEU A 344 -11.45 20.27 5.75
C LEU A 344 -11.20 20.08 4.26
N CYS A 345 -12.25 19.92 3.45
CA CYS A 345 -12.15 19.70 2.01
C CYS A 345 -11.47 20.89 1.32
N VAL A 346 -10.49 20.57 0.49
CA VAL A 346 -9.73 21.52 -0.31
C VAL A 346 -10.29 21.48 -1.73
N PRO A 347 -10.70 22.63 -2.30
CA PRO A 347 -11.05 22.70 -3.71
C PRO A 347 -9.87 22.25 -4.58
N ALA A 348 -10.14 21.59 -5.71
CA ALA A 348 -9.11 21.43 -6.74
C ALA A 348 -8.67 22.83 -7.18
N LYS A 349 -7.49 23.27 -6.73
CA LYS A 349 -6.89 24.50 -7.23
C LYS A 349 -6.17 24.15 -8.51
N MET A 350 -6.59 24.79 -9.61
CA MET A 350 -5.93 24.70 -10.89
C MET A 350 -4.52 25.29 -10.77
N ALA A 351 -3.49 24.46 -10.56
CA ALA A 351 -2.13 24.94 -10.42
C ALA A 351 -1.14 23.77 -10.53
N TYR A 352 -0.47 23.65 -11.68
CA TYR A 352 0.94 24.04 -11.82
C TYR A 352 1.22 24.62 -13.20
#